data_AF-A0A091K988-F1
#
_entry.id   AF-A0A091K988-F1
#
_cell.length_a   1.000
_cell.length_b   1.000
_cell.length_c   1.000
_cell.angle_alpha   90.00
_cell.angle_beta   90.00
_cell.angle_gamma   90.00
#
_symmetry.space_group_name_H-M   'P 1'
#
loop_
_entity.id
_entity.type
_entity.pdbx_description
1 polymer ?
#
loop_
_entity_poly.entity_id
_entity_poly.type
_entity_poly.pdbx_seq_one_letter_code
_entity_poly.pdbx_strand_id
1 'polypeptide(L)'
;EFMQAFWDIEEVQTKAIQHLASFVRDKSALPYLLTLTELIVLAMKTHVDSLKLQVDGCSLLLEIHSQALEQDMVMALDENVTSSLLVTIRKHAENEELLSLACTLLMMTSASEVTAESLWKVGVIPDLLSILRNFLHNEQICLSCCGILWSLAVSETNGDQALLKSAVPIISVVLEEHLQNGTVTESACSALWALSLQGCLTESEYEPMTALLLDTLRMNPGRPVLVKNACLALASLLRLSEISALRFILDSKGSGINLIKDAYHLHFDAPEVVQSICMLMNEMVQYDDVVLDMLSQETEQLLSEIKSCFPSS
;
A
#
# COMPACT_ATOMS: atom_id res chain seq x y z
N GLU A 1 -22.39 27.99 8.55
CA GLU A 1 -22.89 29.00 9.51
C GLU A 1 -22.80 28.57 10.97
N PHE A 2 -23.54 27.56 11.44
CA PHE A 2 -23.52 27.17 12.87
C PHE A 2 -22.12 26.76 13.38
N MET A 3 -21.42 25.85 12.69
CA MET A 3 -20.04 25.47 13.05
C MET A 3 -19.06 26.66 13.01
N GLN A 4 -19.26 27.61 12.10
CA GLN A 4 -18.38 28.79 11.98
C GLN A 4 -18.64 29.81 13.10
N ALA A 5 -19.90 29.94 13.56
CA ALA A 5 -20.27 30.87 14.62
C ALA A 5 -19.72 30.43 15.99
N PHE A 6 -19.61 29.11 16.22
CA PHE A 6 -19.16 28.51 17.47
C PHE A 6 -17.88 27.69 17.27
N TRP A 7 -16.98 28.19 16.42
CA TRP A 7 -15.77 27.48 16.00
C TRP A 7 -14.85 27.10 17.17
N ASP A 8 -14.87 27.87 18.25
CA ASP A 8 -14.05 27.74 19.45
C ASP A 8 -14.68 26.86 20.55
N ILE A 9 -15.90 26.36 20.36
CA ILE A 9 -16.59 25.52 21.35
C ILE A 9 -16.54 24.06 20.94
N GLU A 10 -15.68 23.26 21.60
CA GLU A 10 -15.46 21.84 21.31
C GLU A 10 -16.78 21.04 21.26
N GLU A 11 -17.60 21.13 22.31
CA GLU A 11 -18.87 20.39 22.41
C GLU A 11 -19.82 20.69 21.25
N VAL A 12 -19.81 21.93 20.76
CA VAL A 12 -20.64 22.35 19.62
C VAL A 12 -20.10 21.75 18.33
N GLN A 13 -18.79 21.77 18.12
CA GLN A 13 -18.17 21.16 16.95
C GLN A 13 -18.38 19.64 16.92
N THR A 14 -18.20 18.95 18.05
CA THR A 14 -18.45 17.51 18.16
C THR A 14 -19.89 17.15 17.80
N LYS A 15 -20.87 17.85 18.39
CA LYS A 15 -22.29 17.62 18.07
C LYS A 15 -22.62 17.92 16.61
N ALA A 16 -22.01 18.96 16.03
CA ALA A 16 -22.21 19.29 14.63
C ALA A 16 -21.66 18.19 13.71
N ILE A 17 -20.44 17.70 13.96
CA ILE A 17 -19.83 16.59 13.21
C ILE A 17 -20.69 15.33 13.32
N GLN A 18 -21.16 14.98 14.51
CA GLN A 18 -22.06 13.84 14.72
C GLN A 18 -23.40 14.01 13.99
N HIS A 19 -23.92 15.23 13.92
CA HIS A 19 -25.13 15.52 13.16
C HIS A 19 -24.89 15.36 11.66
N LEU A 20 -23.77 15.86 11.13
CA LEU A 20 -23.36 15.65 9.73
C LEU A 20 -23.20 14.16 9.41
N ALA A 21 -22.62 13.39 10.33
CA ALA A 21 -22.47 11.94 10.20
C ALA A 21 -23.81 11.20 10.02
N SER A 22 -24.91 11.73 10.57
CA SER A 22 -26.24 11.14 10.38
C SER A 22 -26.78 11.25 8.94
N PHE A 23 -26.26 12.17 8.14
CA PHE A 23 -26.66 12.38 6.74
C PHE A 23 -25.84 11.60 5.74
N VAL A 24 -24.72 10.99 6.14
CA VAL A 24 -23.79 10.43 5.15
C VAL A 24 -24.43 9.28 4.39
N ARG A 25 -25.34 8.51 4.99
CA ARG A 25 -26.09 7.45 4.28
C ARG A 25 -27.09 7.97 3.25
N ASP A 26 -27.39 9.26 3.25
CA ASP A 26 -28.25 9.89 2.25
C ASP A 26 -27.40 10.35 1.06
N LYS A 27 -27.49 9.60 -0.06
CA LYS A 27 -26.76 9.93 -1.29
C LYS A 27 -27.06 11.33 -1.82
N SER A 28 -28.22 11.90 -1.51
CA SER A 28 -28.57 13.27 -1.91
C SER A 28 -27.84 14.33 -1.09
N ALA A 29 -27.34 13.98 0.09
CA ALA A 29 -26.57 14.87 0.97
C ALA A 29 -25.09 14.94 0.59
N LEU A 30 -24.55 13.95 -0.16
CA LEU A 30 -23.12 13.86 -0.47
C LEU A 30 -22.54 15.13 -1.11
N PRO A 31 -23.16 15.77 -2.13
CA PRO A 31 -22.62 17.01 -2.70
C PRO A 31 -22.46 18.13 -1.66
N TYR A 32 -23.36 18.20 -0.69
CA TYR A 32 -23.29 19.18 0.40
C TYR A 32 -22.21 18.80 1.41
N LEU A 33 -22.11 17.53 1.79
CA LEU A 33 -21.07 17.05 2.72
C LEU A 33 -19.66 17.29 2.17
N LEU A 34 -19.46 17.14 0.85
CA LEU A 34 -18.18 17.45 0.20
C LEU A 34 -17.76 18.90 0.41
N THR A 35 -18.70 19.85 0.34
CA THR A 35 -18.41 21.29 0.58
C THR A 35 -18.05 21.60 2.04
N LEU A 36 -18.27 20.66 2.96
CA LEU A 36 -18.03 20.84 4.40
C LEU A 36 -16.72 20.19 4.87
N THR A 37 -16.00 19.50 3.99
CA THR A 37 -14.73 18.82 4.33
C THR A 37 -13.71 19.76 4.96
N GLU A 38 -13.49 20.94 4.37
CA GLU A 38 -12.61 21.98 4.94
C GLU A 38 -13.06 22.47 6.32
N LEU A 39 -14.37 22.59 6.56
CA LEU A 39 -14.90 22.99 7.86
C LEU A 39 -14.71 21.91 8.94
N ILE A 40 -14.86 20.64 8.57
CA ILE A 40 -14.60 19.51 9.46
C ILE A 40 -13.11 19.50 9.85
N VAL A 41 -12.22 19.65 8.86
CA VAL A 41 -10.77 19.70 9.09
C VAL A 41 -10.37 20.91 9.93
N LEU A 42 -11.00 22.07 9.71
CA LEU A 42 -10.77 23.26 10.52
C LEU A 42 -11.18 23.01 11.98
N ALA A 43 -12.34 22.40 12.23
CA ALA A 43 -12.77 22.04 13.57
C ALA A 43 -11.79 21.06 14.24
N MET A 44 -11.32 20.05 13.49
CA MET A 44 -10.28 19.11 13.94
C MET A 44 -8.98 19.85 14.31
N LYS A 45 -8.54 20.77 13.46
CA LYS A 45 -7.33 21.58 13.71
C LYS A 45 -7.47 22.47 14.94
N THR A 46 -8.61 23.12 15.14
CA THR A 46 -8.87 23.99 16.30
C THR A 46 -8.90 23.19 17.60
N HIS A 47 -9.53 22.02 17.59
CA HIS A 47 -9.75 21.18 18.76
C HIS A 47 -8.85 19.95 18.75
N VAL A 48 -7.57 20.14 18.41
CA VAL A 48 -6.61 19.05 18.23
C VAL A 48 -6.39 18.22 19.50
N ASP A 49 -6.64 18.78 20.69
CA ASP A 49 -6.56 18.06 21.97
C ASP A 49 -7.75 17.10 22.20
N SER A 50 -8.89 17.32 21.54
CA SER A 50 -10.09 16.52 21.72
C SER A 50 -10.05 15.25 20.87
N LEU A 51 -9.58 14.16 21.45
CA LEU A 51 -9.53 12.85 20.78
C LEU A 51 -10.90 12.44 20.22
N LYS A 52 -11.99 12.68 20.96
CA LYS A 52 -13.34 12.34 20.49
C LYS A 52 -13.70 13.09 19.22
N LEU A 53 -13.40 14.38 19.16
CA LEU A 53 -13.62 15.19 17.97
C LEU A 53 -12.74 14.73 16.80
N GLN A 54 -11.49 14.35 17.05
CA GLN A 54 -10.61 13.81 16.00
C GLN A 54 -11.14 12.51 15.41
N VAL A 55 -11.59 11.57 16.26
CA VAL A 55 -12.17 10.29 15.83
C VAL A 55 -13.46 10.53 15.04
N ASP A 56 -14.38 11.36 15.55
CA ASP A 56 -15.63 11.68 14.86
C ASP A 56 -15.38 12.38 13.52
N GLY A 57 -14.41 13.30 13.48
CA GLY A 57 -14.00 14.01 12.27
C GLY A 57 -13.38 13.10 11.22
N CYS A 58 -12.37 12.29 11.59
CA CYS A 58 -11.75 11.31 10.69
C CYS A 58 -12.76 10.28 10.17
N SER A 59 -13.65 9.78 11.03
CA SER A 59 -14.70 8.83 10.64
C SER A 59 -15.65 9.44 9.62
N LEU A 60 -16.10 10.68 9.84
CA LEU A 60 -16.96 11.39 8.90
C LEU A 60 -16.25 11.63 7.55
N LEU A 61 -15.00 12.10 7.58
CA LEU A 61 -14.22 12.32 6.37
C LEU A 61 -14.02 11.03 5.58
N LEU A 62 -13.71 9.92 6.26
CA LEU A 62 -13.55 8.62 5.63
C LEU A 62 -14.84 8.17 4.94
N GLU A 63 -15.98 8.24 5.61
CA GLU A 63 -17.27 7.85 5.02
C GLU A 63 -17.65 8.74 3.81
N ILE A 64 -17.41 10.05 3.89
CA ILE A 64 -17.62 10.97 2.76
C ILE A 64 -16.77 10.53 1.55
N HIS A 65 -15.49 10.18 1.78
CA HIS A 65 -14.58 9.75 0.71
C HIS A 65 -14.97 8.38 0.15
N SER A 66 -15.37 7.42 0.99
CA SER A 66 -15.85 6.11 0.56
C SER A 66 -17.04 6.24 -0.39
N GLN A 67 -18.00 7.11 -0.06
CA GLN A 67 -19.15 7.32 -0.93
C GLN A 67 -18.86 8.12 -2.19
N ALA A 68 -17.93 9.07 -2.12
CA ALA A 68 -17.45 9.76 -3.32
C ALA A 68 -16.80 8.77 -4.29
N LEU A 69 -15.99 7.84 -3.78
CA LEU A 69 -15.35 6.80 -4.57
C LEU A 69 -16.38 5.85 -5.22
N GLU A 70 -17.43 5.46 -4.51
CA GLU A 70 -18.54 4.66 -5.09
C GLU A 70 -19.29 5.39 -6.23
N GLN A 71 -19.17 6.71 -6.32
CA GLN A 71 -19.75 7.54 -7.37
C GLN A 71 -18.71 8.02 -8.39
N ASP A 72 -17.55 7.34 -8.45
CA ASP A 72 -16.42 7.67 -9.32
C ASP A 72 -15.91 9.12 -9.18
N MET A 73 -16.13 9.73 -8.01
CA MET A 73 -15.62 11.06 -7.68
C MET A 73 -14.27 10.94 -6.99
N VAL A 74 -13.21 11.34 -7.71
CA VAL A 74 -11.86 11.41 -7.15
C VAL A 74 -11.74 12.66 -6.29
N MET A 75 -11.44 12.46 -5.02
CA MET A 75 -11.22 13.53 -4.06
C MET A 75 -9.75 13.59 -3.67
N ALA A 76 -9.18 14.79 -3.78
CA ALA A 76 -7.82 15.06 -3.34
C ALA A 76 -7.87 15.87 -2.05
N LEU A 77 -6.96 15.57 -1.13
CA LEU A 77 -6.64 16.42 0.00
C LEU A 77 -5.55 17.40 -0.42
N ASP A 78 -5.78 18.68 -0.15
CA ASP A 78 -4.78 19.74 -0.33
C ASP A 78 -3.74 19.73 0.81
N GLU A 79 -2.74 20.60 0.70
CA GLU A 79 -1.68 20.74 1.69
C GLU A 79 -2.17 21.19 3.08
N ASN A 80 -3.24 21.97 3.14
CA ASN A 80 -3.78 22.41 4.41
C ASN A 80 -4.45 21.25 5.16
N VAL A 81 -5.17 20.40 4.43
CA VAL A 81 -5.87 19.25 4.98
C VAL A 81 -4.90 18.17 5.40
N THR A 82 -3.95 17.78 4.54
CA THR A 82 -2.93 16.77 4.89
C THR A 82 -2.08 17.21 6.08
N SER A 83 -1.68 18.49 6.14
CA SER A 83 -0.93 19.06 7.26
C SER A 83 -1.73 18.98 8.57
N SER A 84 -3.03 19.29 8.53
CA SER A 84 -3.90 19.23 9.71
C SER A 84 -4.10 17.78 10.21
N LEU A 85 -4.26 16.83 9.28
CA LEU A 85 -4.31 15.40 9.61
C LEU A 85 -3.00 14.90 10.23
N LEU A 86 -1.84 15.36 9.73
CA LEU A 86 -0.55 14.99 10.30
C LEU A 86 -0.31 15.55 11.70
N VAL A 87 -0.72 16.80 11.95
CA VAL A 87 -0.68 17.35 13.32
C VAL A 87 -1.53 16.49 14.26
N THR A 88 -2.70 16.05 13.79
CA THR A 88 -3.61 15.16 14.55
C THR A 88 -2.98 13.80 14.83
N ILE A 89 -2.40 13.15 13.81
CA ILE A 89 -1.67 11.89 13.92
C ILE A 89 -0.53 12.00 14.93
N ARG A 90 0.28 13.06 14.85
CA ARG A 90 1.41 13.29 15.77
C ARG A 90 0.96 13.55 17.20
N LYS A 91 -0.15 14.27 17.38
CA LYS A 91 -0.71 14.59 18.70
C LYS A 91 -1.24 13.35 19.41
N HIS A 92 -1.88 12.45 18.68
CA HIS A 92 -2.55 11.25 19.19
C HIS A 92 -1.88 9.97 18.69
N ALA A 93 -0.54 9.97 18.64
CA ALA A 93 0.26 8.89 18.05
C ALA A 93 0.15 7.53 18.79
N GLU A 94 -0.51 7.50 19.95
CA GLU A 94 -0.79 6.30 20.73
C GLU A 94 -2.22 5.78 20.56
N ASN A 95 -3.09 6.51 19.85
CA ASN A 95 -4.48 6.12 19.67
C ASN A 95 -4.69 5.28 18.40
N GLU A 96 -4.77 3.97 18.57
CA GLU A 96 -4.89 3.01 17.48
C GLU A 96 -6.13 3.24 16.58
N GLU A 97 -7.28 3.56 17.18
CA GLU A 97 -8.54 3.81 16.44
C GLU A 97 -8.39 5.00 15.48
N LEU A 98 -7.89 6.13 15.99
CA LEU A 98 -7.68 7.33 15.20
C LEU A 98 -6.65 7.11 14.10
N LEU A 99 -5.53 6.43 14.40
CA LEU A 99 -4.51 6.12 13.41
C LEU A 99 -5.05 5.23 12.30
N SER A 100 -5.86 4.21 12.64
CA SER A 100 -6.53 3.37 11.65
C SER A 100 -7.41 4.20 10.72
N LEU A 101 -8.24 5.12 11.26
CA LEU A 101 -9.09 5.98 10.46
C LEU A 101 -8.29 6.96 9.58
N ALA A 102 -7.31 7.65 10.18
CA ALA A 102 -6.52 8.66 9.50
C ALA A 102 -5.65 8.06 8.39
N CYS A 103 -4.95 6.94 8.66
CA CYS A 103 -4.17 6.24 7.66
C CYS A 103 -5.04 5.69 6.53
N THR A 104 -6.23 5.17 6.81
CA THR A 104 -7.15 4.70 5.76
C THR A 104 -7.59 5.86 4.86
N LEU A 105 -7.95 7.01 5.44
CA LEU A 105 -8.30 8.22 4.69
C LEU A 105 -7.13 8.70 3.80
N LEU A 106 -5.90 8.73 4.35
CA LEU A 106 -4.72 9.10 3.58
C LEU A 106 -4.42 8.11 2.46
N MET A 107 -4.58 6.79 2.68
CA MET A 107 -4.40 5.78 1.64
C MET A 107 -5.40 5.95 0.50
N MET A 108 -6.67 6.20 0.81
CA MET A 108 -7.72 6.35 -0.22
C MET A 108 -7.50 7.59 -1.10
N THR A 109 -6.88 8.62 -0.55
CA THR A 109 -6.65 9.90 -1.23
C THR A 109 -5.29 9.99 -1.89
N SER A 110 -4.30 9.19 -1.46
CA SER A 110 -2.91 9.22 -1.96
C SER A 110 -2.75 8.75 -3.41
N ALA A 111 -3.76 8.12 -4.00
CA ALA A 111 -3.77 7.82 -5.44
C ALA A 111 -3.84 9.08 -6.30
N SER A 112 -4.31 10.21 -5.75
CA SER A 112 -4.26 11.51 -6.42
C SER A 112 -2.84 12.08 -6.37
N GLU A 113 -2.33 12.52 -7.52
CA GLU A 113 -1.03 13.21 -7.62
C GLU A 113 -0.96 14.44 -6.69
N VAL A 114 -2.05 15.19 -6.56
CA VAL A 114 -2.14 16.36 -5.68
C VAL A 114 -1.91 15.98 -4.23
N THR A 115 -2.53 14.88 -3.77
CA THR A 115 -2.38 14.41 -2.40
C THR A 115 -1.03 13.75 -2.17
N ALA A 116 -0.50 12.99 -3.13
CA ALA A 116 0.85 12.44 -3.05
C ALA A 116 1.91 13.54 -2.94
N GLU A 117 1.84 14.57 -3.79
CA GLU A 117 2.74 15.75 -3.71
C GLU A 117 2.60 16.46 -2.36
N SER A 118 1.36 16.62 -1.89
CA SER A 118 1.07 17.21 -0.61
C SER A 118 1.71 16.43 0.55
N LEU A 119 1.54 15.10 0.58
CA LEU A 119 2.10 14.20 1.58
C LEU A 119 3.64 14.22 1.60
N TRP A 120 4.27 14.39 0.44
CA TRP A 120 5.70 14.62 0.32
C TRP A 120 6.13 15.94 0.99
N LYS A 121 5.44 17.04 0.70
CA LYS A 121 5.77 18.38 1.26
C LYS A 121 5.68 18.42 2.78
N VAL A 122 4.67 17.75 3.35
CA VAL A 122 4.44 17.70 4.81
C VAL A 122 5.32 16.66 5.53
N GLY A 123 6.06 15.84 4.79
CA GLY A 123 7.03 14.88 5.31
C GLY A 123 6.39 13.72 6.07
N VAL A 124 5.43 13.01 5.46
CA VAL A 124 4.65 11.94 6.12
C VAL A 124 5.44 10.65 6.42
N ILE A 125 6.51 10.35 5.67
CA ILE A 125 7.19 9.04 5.73
C ILE A 125 7.68 8.67 7.15
N PRO A 126 8.39 9.54 7.89
CA PRO A 126 8.81 9.21 9.25
C PRO A 126 7.64 8.88 10.20
N ASP A 127 6.50 9.56 10.04
CA ASP A 127 5.29 9.29 10.83
C ASP A 127 4.73 7.90 10.49
N LEU A 128 4.63 7.53 9.21
CA LEU A 128 4.18 6.20 8.78
C LEU A 128 5.08 5.08 9.32
N LEU A 129 6.40 5.26 9.26
CA LEU A 129 7.34 4.27 9.77
C LEU A 129 7.28 4.14 11.29
N SER A 130 7.01 5.23 12.01
CA SER A 130 6.77 5.19 13.45
C SER A 130 5.49 4.42 13.79
N ILE A 131 4.40 4.70 13.07
CA ILE A 131 3.11 4.02 13.24
C ILE A 131 3.25 2.51 12.98
N LEU A 132 3.86 2.12 11.86
CA LEU A 132 4.08 0.71 11.52
C LEU A 132 4.89 -0.04 12.59
N ARG A 133 5.89 0.60 13.20
CA ARG A 133 6.69 -0.02 14.27
C ARG A 133 5.87 -0.21 15.56
N ASN A 134 5.00 0.73 15.88
CA ASN A 134 4.24 0.72 17.13
C ASN A 134 2.96 -0.13 17.06
N PHE A 135 2.39 -0.29 15.87
CA PHE A 135 1.12 -0.96 15.64
C PHE A 135 1.22 -2.09 14.62
N LEU A 136 2.33 -2.82 14.66
CA LEU A 136 2.59 -3.95 13.76
C LEU A 136 1.50 -5.02 13.84
N HIS A 137 0.84 -5.19 14.99
CA HIS A 137 -0.27 -6.13 15.17
C HIS A 137 -1.57 -5.71 14.47
N ASN A 138 -1.72 -4.43 14.12
CA ASN A 138 -2.96 -3.90 13.55
C ASN A 138 -2.93 -3.98 12.02
N GLU A 139 -3.67 -4.95 11.49
CA GLU A 139 -3.77 -5.26 10.06
C GLU A 139 -4.20 -4.05 9.23
N GLN A 140 -5.18 -3.27 9.69
CA GLN A 140 -5.72 -2.12 8.96
C GLN A 140 -4.71 -0.98 8.85
N ILE A 141 -3.96 -0.73 9.92
CA ILE A 141 -2.86 0.25 9.93
C ILE A 141 -1.76 -0.22 8.99
N CYS A 142 -1.33 -1.48 9.08
CA CYS A 142 -0.30 -2.03 8.18
C CYS A 142 -0.71 -1.93 6.72
N LEU A 143 -1.93 -2.34 6.39
CA LEU A 143 -2.49 -2.24 5.03
C LEU A 143 -2.46 -0.80 4.53
N SER A 144 -2.94 0.14 5.35
CA SER A 144 -3.07 1.55 4.98
C SER A 144 -1.71 2.22 4.80
N CYS A 145 -0.78 2.02 5.74
CA CYS A 145 0.56 2.59 5.67
C CYS A 145 1.36 2.04 4.48
N CYS A 146 1.28 0.73 4.20
CA CYS A 146 1.89 0.14 3.00
C CYS A 146 1.28 0.73 1.71
N GLY A 147 -0.04 0.95 1.67
CA GLY A 147 -0.71 1.56 0.53
C GLY A 147 -0.26 3.00 0.28
N ILE A 148 -0.13 3.80 1.34
CA ILE A 148 0.41 5.17 1.24
C ILE A 148 1.86 5.14 0.73
N LEU A 149 2.71 4.26 1.28
CA LEU A 149 4.11 4.12 0.86
C LEU A 149 4.22 3.71 -0.62
N TRP A 150 3.35 2.81 -1.09
CA TRP A 150 3.24 2.48 -2.51
C TRP A 150 2.91 3.72 -3.35
N SER A 151 1.86 4.48 -2.99
CA SER A 151 1.47 5.69 -3.71
C SER A 151 2.61 6.73 -3.79
N LEU A 152 3.34 6.93 -2.70
CA LEU A 152 4.46 7.86 -2.64
C LEU A 152 5.69 7.37 -3.44
N ALA A 153 5.90 6.05 -3.52
CA ALA A 153 7.01 5.47 -4.28
C ALA A 153 6.75 5.46 -5.79
N VAL A 154 5.48 5.47 -6.24
CA VAL A 154 5.14 5.55 -7.67
C VAL A 154 4.89 6.98 -8.16
N SER A 155 4.73 7.97 -7.26
CA SER A 155 4.51 9.36 -7.66
C SER A 155 5.75 9.98 -8.28
N GLU A 156 5.59 10.81 -9.32
CA GLU A 156 6.67 11.49 -10.06
C GLU A 156 7.34 12.64 -9.28
N THR A 157 7.13 12.68 -7.97
CA THR A 157 7.62 13.71 -7.07
C THR A 157 9.11 13.55 -6.77
N ASN A 158 9.86 14.65 -6.73
CA ASN A 158 11.27 14.69 -6.31
C ASN A 158 11.45 14.52 -4.79
N GLY A 159 10.87 13.45 -4.24
CA GLY A 159 10.98 13.11 -2.83
C GLY A 159 12.39 12.65 -2.44
N ASP A 160 12.69 12.71 -1.14
CA ASP A 160 13.95 12.19 -0.61
C ASP A 160 13.96 10.65 -0.66
N GLN A 161 14.75 10.12 -1.60
CA GLN A 161 14.96 8.68 -1.79
C GLN A 161 15.52 7.99 -0.52
N ALA A 162 16.24 8.70 0.35
CA ALA A 162 16.72 8.14 1.60
C ALA A 162 15.57 7.80 2.57
N LEU A 163 14.49 8.58 2.53
CA LEU A 163 13.29 8.31 3.33
C LEU A 163 12.56 7.06 2.82
N LEU A 164 12.37 6.91 1.51
CA LEU A 164 11.77 5.69 0.93
C LEU A 164 12.61 4.46 1.24
N LYS A 165 13.93 4.56 1.12
CA LYS A 165 14.87 3.50 1.48
C LYS A 165 14.71 3.02 2.92
N SER A 166 14.44 3.93 3.85
CA SER A 166 14.21 3.57 5.25
C SER A 166 12.92 2.77 5.51
N ALA A 167 12.01 2.71 4.52
CA ALA A 167 10.77 1.93 4.60
C ALA A 167 10.97 0.44 4.32
N VAL A 168 11.96 0.06 3.50
CA VAL A 168 12.23 -1.33 3.11
C VAL A 168 12.28 -2.29 4.30
N PRO A 169 13.12 -2.08 5.35
CA PRO A 169 13.19 -3.02 6.47
C PRO A 169 11.90 -3.09 7.29
N ILE A 170 11.12 -2.01 7.33
CA ILE A 170 9.85 -1.99 8.07
C ILE A 170 8.78 -2.77 7.31
N ILE A 171 8.74 -2.66 5.98
CA ILE A 171 7.80 -3.44 5.17
C ILE A 171 8.16 -4.93 5.20
N SER A 172 9.44 -5.29 5.26
CA SER A 172 9.85 -6.70 5.49
C SER A 172 9.26 -7.25 6.79
N VAL A 173 9.34 -6.48 7.87
CA VAL A 173 8.77 -6.88 9.18
C VAL A 173 7.24 -6.98 9.11
N VAL A 174 6.56 -6.10 8.36
CA VAL A 174 5.11 -6.21 8.11
C VAL A 174 4.76 -7.51 7.37
N LEU A 175 5.52 -7.87 6.33
CA LEU A 175 5.32 -9.14 5.62
C LEU A 175 5.57 -10.34 6.53
N GLU A 176 6.60 -10.29 7.37
CA GLU A 176 6.93 -11.36 8.33
C GLU A 176 5.83 -11.57 9.39
N GLU A 177 5.24 -10.50 9.91
CA GLU A 177 4.14 -10.59 10.87
C GLU A 177 2.86 -11.11 10.21
N HIS A 178 2.56 -10.61 9.00
CA HIS A 178 1.27 -10.78 8.36
C HIS A 178 1.26 -11.81 7.22
N LEU A 179 2.20 -12.75 7.17
CA LEU A 179 2.29 -13.76 6.10
C LEU A 179 0.97 -14.48 5.79
N GLN A 180 0.07 -14.64 6.77
CA GLN A 180 -1.23 -15.30 6.59
C GLN A 180 -2.37 -14.32 6.25
N ASN A 181 -2.16 -13.01 6.40
CA ASN A 181 -3.12 -11.98 6.02
C ASN A 181 -2.85 -11.51 4.60
N GLY A 182 -3.51 -12.18 3.65
CA GLY A 182 -3.38 -11.91 2.23
C GLY A 182 -3.56 -10.44 1.83
N THR A 183 -4.42 -9.70 2.53
CA THR A 183 -4.73 -8.29 2.26
C THR A 183 -3.57 -7.37 2.64
N VAL A 184 -2.98 -7.59 3.81
CA VAL A 184 -1.81 -6.83 4.27
C VAL A 184 -0.59 -7.16 3.41
N THR A 185 -0.37 -8.46 3.14
CA THR A 185 0.76 -8.88 2.30
C THR A 185 0.67 -8.36 0.87
N GLU A 186 -0.54 -8.26 0.30
CA GLU A 186 -0.77 -7.68 -1.02
C GLU A 186 -0.36 -6.20 -1.06
N SER A 187 -0.77 -5.42 -0.06
CA SER A 187 -0.38 -4.01 0.06
C SER A 187 1.13 -3.87 0.27
N ALA A 188 1.73 -4.69 1.13
CA ALA A 188 3.17 -4.70 1.41
C ALA A 188 4.02 -5.10 0.18
N CYS A 189 3.61 -6.13 -0.58
CA CYS A 189 4.27 -6.50 -1.84
C CYS A 189 4.17 -5.39 -2.88
N SER A 190 3.04 -4.68 -2.95
CA SER A 190 2.88 -3.51 -3.83
C SER A 190 3.91 -2.43 -3.49
N ALA A 191 4.02 -2.08 -2.20
CA ALA A 191 5.00 -1.10 -1.74
C ALA A 191 6.44 -1.53 -2.02
N LEU A 192 6.80 -2.79 -1.75
CA LEU A 192 8.15 -3.32 -2.03
C LEU A 192 8.48 -3.32 -3.51
N TRP A 193 7.54 -3.68 -4.38
CA TRP A 193 7.74 -3.59 -5.81
C TRP A 193 8.05 -2.14 -6.23
N ALA A 194 7.24 -1.17 -5.79
CA ALA A 194 7.49 0.24 -6.10
C ALA A 194 8.85 0.72 -5.56
N LEU A 195 9.20 0.37 -4.32
CA LEU A 195 10.51 0.68 -3.73
C LEU A 195 11.68 0.03 -4.50
N SER A 196 11.50 -1.18 -5.03
CA SER A 196 12.51 -1.85 -5.85
C SER A 196 12.76 -1.13 -7.17
N LEU A 197 11.71 -0.57 -7.79
CA LEU A 197 11.84 0.25 -8.99
C LEU A 197 12.55 1.58 -8.70
N GLN A 198 12.39 2.12 -7.49
CA GLN A 198 13.09 3.31 -7.03
C GLN A 198 14.55 3.05 -6.60
N GLY A 199 15.03 1.80 -6.67
CA GLY A 199 16.39 1.44 -6.25
C GLY A 199 16.63 1.61 -4.75
N CYS A 200 15.56 1.47 -3.94
CA CYS A 200 15.63 1.65 -2.49
C CYS A 200 16.34 0.49 -1.77
N LEU A 201 16.32 -0.71 -2.33
CA LEU A 201 16.94 -1.88 -1.72
C LEU A 201 18.49 -1.85 -1.83
N THR A 202 19.12 -2.51 -0.89
CA THR A 202 20.58 -2.71 -0.80
C THR A 202 20.98 -4.15 -1.06
N GLU A 203 22.26 -4.37 -1.36
CA GLU A 203 22.84 -5.71 -1.55
C GLU A 203 22.51 -6.68 -0.39
N SER A 204 22.51 -6.20 0.85
CA SER A 204 22.18 -7.02 2.02
C SER A 204 20.71 -7.42 2.12
N GLU A 205 19.82 -6.74 1.40
CA GLU A 205 18.37 -6.97 1.45
C GLU A 205 17.89 -7.92 0.34
N TYR A 206 18.66 -8.08 -0.73
CA TYR A 206 18.27 -8.88 -1.91
C TYR A 206 17.97 -10.35 -1.59
N GLU A 207 18.87 -11.05 -0.90
CA GLU A 207 18.65 -12.44 -0.52
C GLU A 207 17.47 -12.62 0.45
N PRO A 208 17.41 -11.95 1.61
CA PRO A 208 16.31 -12.15 2.56
C PRO A 208 14.96 -11.70 1.98
N MET A 209 14.92 -10.61 1.19
CA MET A 209 13.69 -10.18 0.54
C MET A 209 13.19 -11.20 -0.49
N THR A 210 14.10 -11.81 -1.26
CA THR A 210 13.74 -12.89 -2.19
C THR A 210 13.11 -14.05 -1.44
N ALA A 211 13.71 -14.50 -0.33
CA ALA A 211 13.16 -15.57 0.49
C ALA A 211 11.76 -15.23 1.04
N LEU A 212 11.58 -14.00 1.52
CA LEU A 212 10.31 -13.53 2.08
C LEU A 212 9.20 -13.42 1.03
N LEU A 213 9.52 -12.97 -0.19
CA LEU A 213 8.55 -12.93 -1.30
C LEU A 213 8.14 -14.34 -1.75
N LEU A 214 9.05 -15.32 -1.76
CA LEU A 214 8.71 -16.71 -2.02
C LEU A 214 7.78 -17.27 -0.93
N ASP A 215 8.02 -16.96 0.33
CA ASP A 215 7.13 -17.37 1.43
C ASP A 215 5.77 -16.70 1.34
N THR A 216 5.71 -15.44 0.92
CA THR A 216 4.45 -14.71 0.69
C THR A 216 3.63 -15.35 -0.42
N LEU A 217 4.26 -15.73 -1.53
CA LEU A 217 3.62 -16.46 -2.63
C LEU A 217 3.09 -17.83 -2.19
N ARG A 218 3.84 -18.57 -1.36
CA ARG A 218 3.42 -19.87 -0.82
C ARG A 218 2.21 -19.78 0.08
N MET A 219 2.14 -18.73 0.92
CA MET A 219 1.06 -18.57 1.90
C MET A 219 -0.22 -18.01 1.29
N ASN A 220 -0.11 -17.22 0.20
CA ASN A 220 -1.25 -16.53 -0.41
C ASN A 220 -1.37 -16.76 -1.92
N PRO A 221 -1.31 -18.01 -2.42
CA PRO A 221 -1.28 -18.28 -3.85
C PRO A 221 -2.57 -17.84 -4.54
N GLY A 222 -3.72 -17.88 -3.85
CA GLY A 222 -5.03 -17.54 -4.42
C GLY A 222 -5.32 -16.06 -4.64
N ARG A 223 -4.35 -15.15 -4.40
CA ARG A 223 -4.57 -13.70 -4.53
C ARG A 223 -3.85 -13.15 -5.76
N PRO A 224 -4.56 -12.82 -6.85
CA PRO A 224 -3.92 -12.46 -8.12
C PRO A 224 -3.08 -11.17 -8.02
N VAL A 225 -3.57 -10.14 -7.32
CA VAL A 225 -2.83 -8.87 -7.15
C VAL A 225 -1.54 -9.07 -6.36
N LEU A 226 -1.58 -9.90 -5.32
CA LEU A 226 -0.40 -10.27 -4.53
C LEU A 226 0.61 -11.03 -5.40
N VAL A 227 0.16 -12.06 -6.13
CA VAL A 227 1.03 -12.85 -7.01
C VAL A 227 1.69 -11.94 -8.04
N LYS A 228 0.91 -11.07 -8.71
CA LYS A 228 1.42 -10.09 -9.65
C LYS A 228 2.54 -9.24 -9.03
N ASN A 229 2.26 -8.60 -7.91
CA ASN A 229 3.19 -7.64 -7.32
C ASN A 229 4.41 -8.33 -6.70
N ALA A 230 4.26 -9.53 -6.15
CA ALA A 230 5.38 -10.35 -5.68
C ALA A 230 6.27 -10.82 -6.84
N CYS A 231 5.69 -11.26 -7.96
CA CYS A 231 6.45 -11.62 -9.16
C CYS A 231 7.21 -10.41 -9.75
N LEU A 232 6.59 -9.23 -9.79
CA LEU A 232 7.25 -8.00 -10.27
C LEU A 232 8.36 -7.50 -9.34
N ALA A 233 8.16 -7.63 -8.02
CA ALA A 233 9.21 -7.38 -7.04
C ALA A 233 10.37 -8.35 -7.25
N LEU A 234 10.11 -9.66 -7.33
CA LEU A 234 11.12 -10.69 -7.60
C LEU A 234 11.86 -10.42 -8.91
N ALA A 235 11.16 -10.07 -9.99
CA ALA A 235 11.80 -9.74 -11.28
C ALA A 235 12.77 -8.57 -11.11
N SER A 236 12.37 -7.54 -10.36
CA SER A 236 13.23 -6.39 -10.06
C SER A 236 14.47 -6.80 -9.25
N LEU A 237 14.34 -7.73 -8.29
CA LEU A 237 15.47 -8.25 -7.51
C LEU A 237 16.42 -9.12 -8.34
N LEU A 238 15.87 -10.00 -9.19
CA LEU A 238 16.65 -10.87 -10.07
C LEU A 238 17.44 -10.04 -11.09
N ARG A 239 16.85 -8.98 -11.64
CA ARG A 239 17.55 -8.05 -12.54
C ARG A 239 18.77 -7.40 -11.91
N LEU A 240 18.74 -7.17 -10.60
CA LEU A 240 19.74 -6.39 -9.88
C LEU A 240 20.80 -7.27 -9.19
N SER A 241 20.52 -8.55 -8.93
CA SER A 241 21.41 -9.39 -8.13
C SER A 241 21.32 -10.88 -8.47
N GLU A 242 22.48 -11.45 -8.81
CA GLU A 242 22.67 -12.90 -8.96
C GLU A 242 22.34 -13.65 -7.66
N ILE A 243 22.56 -13.02 -6.49
CA ILE A 243 22.24 -13.64 -5.19
C ILE A 243 20.72 -13.87 -5.07
N SER A 244 19.90 -12.93 -5.52
CA SER A 244 18.44 -13.11 -5.59
C SER A 244 18.08 -14.27 -6.53
N ALA A 245 18.73 -14.35 -7.69
CA ALA A 245 18.47 -15.39 -8.69
C ALA A 245 18.84 -16.79 -8.16
N LEU A 246 19.99 -16.93 -7.50
CA LEU A 246 20.39 -18.17 -6.84
C LEU A 246 19.46 -18.51 -5.67
N ARG A 247 19.07 -17.52 -4.86
CA ARG A 247 18.12 -17.73 -3.76
C ARG A 247 16.76 -18.19 -4.27
N PHE A 248 16.34 -17.71 -5.44
CA PHE A 248 15.09 -18.08 -6.08
C PHE A 248 15.04 -19.58 -6.42
N ILE A 249 16.13 -20.16 -6.94
CA ILE A 249 16.18 -21.58 -7.31
C ILE A 249 16.62 -22.51 -6.17
N LEU A 250 17.45 -22.03 -5.23
CA LEU A 250 18.00 -22.82 -4.11
C LEU A 250 17.21 -22.66 -2.81
N ASP A 251 15.93 -22.27 -2.87
CA ASP A 251 15.16 -22.09 -1.66
C ASP A 251 14.92 -23.41 -0.91
N SER A 252 15.00 -23.35 0.42
CA SER A 252 14.85 -24.51 1.32
C SER A 252 13.54 -25.28 1.17
N LYS A 253 12.49 -24.65 0.63
CA LYS A 253 11.16 -25.24 0.41
C LYS A 253 10.93 -25.66 -1.06
N GLY A 254 11.99 -25.68 -1.86
CA GLY A 254 11.96 -26.01 -3.29
C GLY A 254 12.08 -24.78 -4.19
N SER A 255 12.49 -25.03 -5.44
CA SER A 255 12.71 -23.98 -6.45
C SER A 255 11.48 -23.08 -6.62
N GLY A 256 11.72 -21.77 -6.63
CA GLY A 256 10.72 -20.75 -6.92
C GLY A 256 10.08 -20.91 -8.30
N ILE A 257 10.74 -21.62 -9.24
CA ILE A 257 10.18 -21.95 -10.55
C ILE A 257 8.90 -22.77 -10.43
N ASN A 258 8.86 -23.73 -9.51
CA ASN A 258 7.65 -24.52 -9.29
C ASN A 258 6.52 -23.68 -8.70
N LEU A 259 6.83 -22.72 -7.82
CA LEU A 259 5.83 -21.81 -7.27
C LEU A 259 5.19 -20.93 -8.35
N ILE A 260 5.98 -20.40 -9.29
CA ILE A 260 5.42 -19.57 -10.36
C ILE A 260 4.65 -20.40 -11.39
N LYS A 261 5.00 -21.67 -11.59
CA LYS A 261 4.19 -22.62 -12.38
C LYS A 261 2.83 -22.84 -11.72
N ASP A 262 2.82 -23.13 -10.42
CA ASP A 262 1.59 -23.30 -9.65
C ASP A 262 0.73 -22.03 -9.67
N ALA A 263 1.37 -20.86 -9.51
CA ALA A 263 0.70 -19.57 -9.59
C ALA A 263 0.11 -19.30 -10.98
N TYR A 264 0.82 -19.64 -12.05
CA TYR A 264 0.29 -19.58 -13.42
C TYR A 264 -0.94 -20.46 -13.58
N HIS A 265 -0.87 -21.72 -13.16
CA HIS A 265 -2.01 -22.64 -13.30
C HIS A 265 -3.22 -22.22 -12.47
N LEU A 266 -3.01 -21.49 -11.38
CA LEU A 266 -4.08 -20.94 -10.56
C LEU A 266 -4.72 -19.68 -11.15
N HIS A 267 -3.96 -18.87 -11.90
CA HIS A 267 -4.36 -17.55 -12.41
C HIS A 267 -4.14 -17.40 -13.92
N PHE A 268 -4.25 -18.49 -14.68
CA PHE A 268 -3.97 -18.50 -16.13
C PHE A 268 -4.94 -17.61 -16.92
N ASP A 269 -6.08 -17.27 -16.34
CA ASP A 269 -7.11 -16.38 -16.88
C ASP A 269 -6.92 -14.91 -16.49
N ALA A 270 -5.92 -14.59 -15.65
CA ALA A 270 -5.59 -13.24 -15.24
C ALA A 270 -4.37 -12.71 -16.02
N PRO A 271 -4.55 -11.88 -17.08
CA PRO A 271 -3.46 -11.50 -17.98
C PRO A 271 -2.33 -10.76 -17.28
N GLU A 272 -2.64 -9.93 -16.28
CA GLU A 272 -1.63 -9.19 -15.50
C GLU A 272 -0.74 -10.13 -14.69
N VAL A 273 -1.28 -11.24 -14.17
CA VAL A 273 -0.51 -12.25 -13.44
C VAL A 273 0.39 -12.99 -14.42
N VAL A 274 -0.16 -13.47 -15.53
CA VAL A 274 0.62 -14.17 -16.58
C VAL A 274 1.78 -13.28 -17.07
N GLN A 275 1.50 -12.01 -17.36
CA GLN A 275 2.53 -11.05 -17.79
C GLN A 275 3.63 -10.88 -16.73
N SER A 276 3.26 -10.76 -15.44
CA SER A 276 4.26 -10.66 -14.37
C SER A 276 5.13 -11.90 -14.22
N ILE A 277 4.57 -13.09 -14.44
CA ILE A 277 5.31 -14.36 -14.43
C ILE A 277 6.28 -14.41 -15.61
N CYS A 278 5.83 -14.00 -16.81
CA CYS A 278 6.70 -13.88 -17.99
C CYS A 278 7.86 -12.92 -17.77
N MET A 279 7.60 -11.75 -17.17
CA MET A 279 8.65 -10.80 -16.82
C MET A 279 9.67 -11.41 -15.87
N LEU A 280 9.21 -12.10 -14.82
CA LEU A 280 10.11 -12.79 -13.88
C LEU A 280 10.94 -13.87 -14.59
N MET A 281 10.34 -14.68 -15.46
CA MET A 281 11.07 -15.67 -16.26
C MET A 281 12.09 -15.04 -17.21
N ASN A 282 11.78 -13.88 -17.78
CA ASN A 282 12.72 -13.15 -18.63
C ASN A 282 13.93 -12.64 -17.84
N GLU A 283 13.77 -12.31 -16.56
CA GLU A 283 14.92 -11.95 -15.71
C GLU A 283 15.76 -13.18 -15.32
N MET A 284 15.16 -14.37 -15.23
CA MET A 284 15.86 -15.62 -14.91
C MET A 284 16.89 -16.03 -15.96
N VAL A 285 16.62 -15.80 -17.25
CA VAL A 285 17.51 -16.27 -18.34
C VAL A 285 18.86 -15.55 -18.39
N GLN A 286 19.07 -14.54 -17.55
CA GLN A 286 20.34 -13.85 -17.39
C GLN A 286 21.41 -14.70 -16.71
N TYR A 287 21.01 -15.77 -16.01
CA TYR A 287 21.91 -16.55 -15.16
C TYR A 287 21.92 -18.02 -15.58
N ASP A 288 23.09 -18.52 -15.99
CA ASP A 288 23.25 -19.90 -16.49
C ASP A 288 22.75 -20.96 -15.51
N ASP A 289 23.04 -20.79 -14.21
CA ASP A 289 22.59 -21.72 -13.16
C ASP A 289 21.05 -21.77 -13.04
N VAL A 290 20.40 -20.62 -13.22
CA VAL A 290 18.93 -20.52 -13.20
C VAL A 290 18.33 -21.12 -14.48
N VAL A 291 18.97 -20.91 -15.63
CA VAL A 291 18.56 -21.56 -16.90
C VAL A 291 18.64 -23.08 -16.78
N LEU A 292 19.67 -23.63 -16.14
CA LEU A 292 19.77 -25.06 -15.90
C LEU A 292 18.63 -25.58 -15.01
N ASP A 293 18.26 -24.83 -13.95
CA ASP A 293 17.10 -25.19 -13.13
C ASP A 293 15.80 -25.08 -13.93
N MET A 294 15.61 -24.02 -14.72
CA MET A 294 14.47 -23.83 -15.62
C MET A 294 14.26 -25.04 -16.55
N LEU A 295 15.34 -25.55 -17.16
CA LEU A 295 15.29 -26.75 -18.00
C LEU A 295 14.93 -27.99 -17.18
N SER A 296 15.48 -28.13 -15.98
CA SER A 296 15.16 -29.25 -15.09
C SER A 296 13.69 -29.28 -14.63
N GLN A 297 13.06 -28.11 -14.52
CA GLN A 297 11.66 -27.95 -14.11
C GLN A 297 10.68 -27.91 -15.31
N GLU A 298 11.13 -28.24 -16.53
CA GLU A 298 10.31 -28.31 -17.75
C GLU A 298 9.57 -27.00 -18.09
N THR A 299 10.17 -25.84 -17.82
CA THR A 299 9.55 -24.52 -18.09
C THR A 299 9.25 -24.26 -19.57
N GLU A 300 9.89 -24.96 -20.51
CA GLU A 300 9.58 -24.87 -21.95
C GLU A 300 8.11 -25.21 -22.26
N GLN A 301 7.53 -26.18 -21.55
CA GLN A 301 6.12 -26.56 -21.71
C GLN A 301 5.22 -25.40 -21.31
N LEU A 302 5.49 -24.81 -20.14
CA LEU A 302 4.74 -23.65 -19.65
C LEU A 302 4.85 -22.45 -20.61
N LEU A 303 6.04 -22.13 -21.11
CA LEU A 303 6.22 -21.05 -22.08
C LEU A 303 5.44 -21.31 -23.38
N SER A 304 5.37 -22.57 -23.83
CA SER A 304 4.58 -22.95 -25.00
C SER A 304 3.08 -22.77 -24.78
N GLU A 305 2.58 -23.10 -23.59
CA GLU A 305 1.19 -22.90 -23.19
C GLU A 305 0.85 -21.41 -23.13
N ILE A 306 1.68 -20.61 -22.45
CA ILE A 306 1.51 -19.16 -22.36
C ILE A 306 1.44 -18.56 -23.76
N LYS A 307 2.39 -18.90 -24.65
CA LYS A 307 2.42 -18.38 -26.02
C LYS A 307 1.16 -18.74 -26.82
N SER A 308 0.55 -19.89 -26.54
CA SER A 308 -0.69 -20.30 -27.19
C SER A 308 -1.91 -19.52 -26.71
N CYS A 309 -1.97 -19.22 -25.41
CA CYS A 309 -3.08 -18.52 -24.76
C CYS A 309 -2.95 -16.98 -24.89
N PHE A 310 -1.71 -16.48 -24.94
CA PHE A 310 -1.35 -15.06 -24.95
C PHE A 310 -0.28 -14.79 -26.02
N PRO A 311 -0.66 -14.69 -27.31
CA PRO A 311 0.31 -14.56 -28.42
C PRO A 311 1.10 -13.24 -28.41
N SER A 312 0.67 -12.27 -27.61
CA SER A 312 1.26 -10.93 -27.47
C SER A 312 2.12 -10.76 -26.21
N SER A 313 2.25 -11.79 -25.38
CA SER A 313 2.99 -11.79 -24.12
C SER A 313 4.41 -12.34 -24.27
#